data_AF-A0A671FT78-F1
#
_entry.id   AF-A0A671FT78-F1
#
_cell.length_a   1.000
_cell.length_b   1.000
_cell.length_c   1.000
_cell.angle_alpha   90.00
_cell.angle_beta   90.00
_cell.angle_gamma   90.00
#
_symmetry.space_group_name_H-M   'P 1'
#
loop_
_entity.id
_entity.type
_entity.pdbx_description
1 polymer ?
#
loop_
_entity_poly.entity_id
_entity_poly.type
_entity_poly.pdbx_seq_one_letter_code
_entity_poly.pdbx_strand_id
1 'polypeptide(L)'
;PADLRGRAPSLALDPSAQQTPSKRGPRTPGLRRTQPGLSKSCGGAFRSPRPSPKSGQAAGANEDSVHLDIQKLKEKRDVLDKELSQLISEGYSVDELDDHISQLHEYNDIKDVGQMLLGKLAVIRGVTTKELYPEFGLDMND
;
A
#
# COMPACT_ATOMS: atom_id res chain seq x y z
N PRO A 1 -25.71 25.32 -60.97
CA PRO A 1 -25.03 26.36 -60.15
C PRO A 1 -24.57 25.79 -58.80
N ALA A 2 -23.26 25.80 -58.60
CA ALA A 2 -22.47 25.82 -57.36
C ALA A 2 -23.00 25.04 -56.13
N ASP A 3 -22.36 23.96 -55.70
CA ASP A 3 -21.11 23.86 -54.90
C ASP A 3 -21.35 23.90 -53.37
N LEU A 4 -20.90 22.81 -52.74
CA LEU A 4 -20.12 22.74 -51.49
C LEU A 4 -20.76 22.93 -50.10
N ARG A 5 -20.36 21.96 -49.25
CA ARG A 5 -20.11 22.00 -47.80
C ARG A 5 -21.35 22.01 -46.88
N GLY A 6 -21.44 21.19 -45.83
CA GLY A 6 -20.39 20.50 -45.10
C GLY A 6 -20.86 19.18 -44.49
N ARG A 7 -20.25 18.11 -45.00
CA ARG A 7 -19.89 16.86 -44.32
C ARG A 7 -19.59 17.08 -42.84
N ALA A 8 -20.36 16.45 -41.95
CA ALA A 8 -19.91 16.20 -40.58
C ALA A 8 -18.95 15.00 -40.61
N PRO A 9 -17.66 15.15 -40.29
CA PRO A 9 -16.82 14.01 -40.02
C PRO A 9 -17.03 13.57 -38.57
N SER A 10 -17.45 12.32 -38.42
CA SER A 10 -17.22 11.51 -37.23
C SER A 10 -15.73 11.56 -36.87
N LEU A 11 -15.36 12.41 -35.91
CA LEU A 11 -14.07 12.33 -35.24
C LEU A 11 -14.25 11.48 -33.99
N ALA A 12 -13.96 10.19 -34.18
CA ALA A 12 -13.67 9.28 -33.08
C ALA A 12 -12.51 9.87 -32.26
N LEU A 13 -12.82 10.30 -31.04
CA LEU A 13 -11.80 10.63 -30.05
C LEU A 13 -11.34 9.33 -29.41
N ASP A 14 -10.17 8.89 -29.87
CA ASP A 14 -9.35 7.79 -29.35
C ASP A 14 -9.07 8.00 -27.84
N PRO A 15 -9.25 6.99 -26.97
CA PRO A 15 -8.85 7.11 -25.57
C PRO A 15 -7.33 7.26 -25.48
N SER A 16 -6.89 8.41 -24.97
CA SER A 16 -5.50 8.74 -24.62
C SER A 16 -4.76 7.55 -24.02
N ALA A 17 -3.90 6.93 -24.84
CA ALA A 17 -2.91 5.96 -24.41
C ALA A 17 -1.98 6.63 -23.39
N GLN A 18 -2.05 6.19 -22.14
CA GLN A 18 -1.08 6.53 -21.10
C GLN A 18 0.29 5.97 -21.50
N GLN A 19 1.11 6.80 -22.15
CA GLN A 19 2.51 6.48 -22.42
C GLN A 19 3.32 6.65 -21.14
N THR A 20 3.67 5.54 -20.50
CA THR A 20 4.67 5.52 -19.43
C THR A 20 6.07 5.80 -20.02
N PRO A 21 6.89 6.68 -19.42
CA PRO A 21 8.25 6.88 -19.91
C PRO A 21 9.14 5.68 -19.56
N SER A 22 9.67 5.02 -20.60
CA SER A 22 10.70 3.99 -20.52
C SER A 22 11.98 4.57 -19.91
N LYS A 23 12.27 4.28 -18.63
CA LYS A 23 13.56 4.57 -18.01
C LYS A 23 14.66 3.71 -18.63
N ARG A 24 15.38 4.26 -19.62
CA ARG A 24 16.69 3.73 -20.05
C ARG A 24 17.73 4.13 -19.01
N GLY A 25 18.27 3.14 -18.30
CA GLY A 25 19.42 3.34 -17.40
C GLY A 25 20.73 3.59 -18.16
N PRO A 26 21.78 4.06 -17.47
CA PRO A 26 23.06 4.40 -18.08
C PRO A 26 23.76 3.18 -18.68
N ARG A 27 24.27 3.32 -19.91
CA ARG A 27 25.07 2.29 -20.58
C ARG A 27 26.47 2.28 -19.97
N THR A 28 26.83 1.19 -19.29
CA THR A 28 28.21 0.96 -18.84
C THR A 28 29.08 0.57 -20.04
N PRO A 29 30.20 1.26 -20.31
CA PRO A 29 31.18 0.82 -21.29
C PRO A 29 32.18 -0.09 -20.59
N GLY A 30 32.11 -1.40 -20.84
CA GLY A 30 33.17 -2.30 -20.40
C GLY A 30 32.68 -3.68 -20.01
N LEU A 31 32.35 -4.50 -21.00
CA LEU A 31 32.53 -5.94 -20.83
C LEU A 31 32.95 -6.52 -22.19
N ARG A 32 34.23 -6.88 -22.28
CA ARG A 32 34.77 -7.51 -23.48
C ARG A 32 34.09 -8.86 -23.67
N ARG A 33 33.65 -9.12 -24.89
CA ARG A 33 33.12 -10.40 -25.36
C ARG A 33 34.25 -11.44 -25.35
N THR A 34 34.21 -12.40 -24.44
CA THR A 34 35.13 -13.56 -24.46
C THR A 34 34.68 -14.56 -25.53
N GLN A 35 35.62 -15.05 -26.34
CA GLN A 35 35.40 -16.03 -27.40
C GLN A 35 34.90 -17.38 -26.83
N PRO A 36 34.05 -18.14 -27.55
CA PRO A 36 33.55 -19.43 -27.07
C PRO A 36 34.62 -20.51 -27.24
N GLY A 37 35.34 -20.80 -26.15
CA GLY A 37 36.29 -21.91 -26.06
C GLY A 37 35.65 -23.16 -25.47
N LEU A 38 35.64 -24.24 -26.25
CA LEU A 38 35.60 -25.66 -25.88
C LEU A 38 34.75 -26.06 -24.66
N SER A 39 33.62 -26.69 -24.95
CA SER A 39 32.74 -27.37 -23.99
C SER A 39 33.52 -28.37 -23.12
N LYS A 40 33.78 -28.00 -21.86
CA LYS A 40 34.12 -28.97 -20.82
C LYS A 40 32.82 -29.37 -20.12
N SER A 41 32.41 -30.61 -20.36
CA SER A 41 31.29 -31.26 -19.67
C SER A 41 31.53 -31.23 -18.16
N CYS A 42 30.81 -30.37 -17.44
CA CYS A 42 30.74 -30.37 -15.98
C CYS A 42 29.60 -31.29 -15.53
N GLY A 43 29.81 -32.61 -15.63
CA GLY A 43 28.92 -33.64 -15.10
C GLY A 43 28.97 -33.78 -13.56
N GLY A 44 29.16 -32.68 -12.83
CA GLY A 44 29.12 -32.68 -11.37
C GLY A 44 27.70 -32.42 -10.90
N ALA A 45 27.07 -33.38 -10.22
CA ALA A 45 25.80 -33.15 -9.56
C ALA A 45 25.92 -31.96 -8.59
N PHE A 46 24.99 -31.01 -8.70
CA PHE A 46 24.94 -29.82 -7.84
C PHE A 46 24.82 -30.27 -6.38
N ARG A 47 25.90 -30.10 -5.61
CA ARG A 47 25.89 -30.31 -4.17
C ARG A 47 25.44 -29.01 -3.52
N SER A 48 24.15 -28.95 -3.15
CA SER A 48 23.62 -27.85 -2.37
C SER A 48 24.39 -27.74 -1.04
N PRO A 49 24.71 -26.54 -0.54
CA PRO A 49 25.33 -26.35 0.79
C PRO A 49 24.47 -26.82 1.98
N ARG A 50 23.27 -27.36 1.71
CA ARG A 50 22.41 -27.89 2.76
C ARG A 50 22.92 -29.29 3.17
N PRO A 51 23.17 -29.54 4.46
CA PRO A 51 23.49 -30.87 4.93
C PRO A 51 22.31 -31.78 4.64
N SER A 52 22.52 -32.86 3.88
CA SER A 52 21.51 -33.90 3.69
C SER A 52 21.41 -34.73 4.97
N PRO A 53 20.20 -34.96 5.52
CA PRO A 53 20.06 -35.79 6.71
C PRO A 53 20.34 -37.25 6.32
N LYS A 54 21.24 -37.90 7.06
CA LYS A 54 21.50 -39.33 6.93
C LYS A 54 20.21 -40.10 7.25
N SER A 55 19.71 -40.84 6.26
CA SER A 55 18.75 -41.93 6.44
C SER A 55 19.40 -43.01 7.31
N GLY A 56 18.91 -43.18 8.55
CA GLY A 56 19.32 -44.28 9.41
C GLY A 56 19.43 -43.91 10.90
N GLN A 57 18.32 -43.52 11.51
CA GLN A 57 17.96 -43.86 12.88
C GLN A 57 16.52 -43.40 13.16
N ALA A 58 15.70 -44.36 13.57
CA ALA A 58 14.29 -44.20 13.84
C ALA A 58 14.06 -43.42 15.15
N ALA A 59 13.03 -42.56 15.10
CA ALA A 59 12.07 -42.26 16.16
C ALA A 59 12.54 -42.47 17.61
N GLY A 60 12.86 -41.38 18.30
CA GLY A 60 13.06 -41.42 19.76
C GLY A 60 13.54 -40.12 20.39
N ALA A 61 14.19 -39.24 19.63
CA ALA A 61 14.73 -37.98 20.16
C ALA A 61 13.87 -36.74 19.86
N ASN A 62 12.67 -36.91 19.28
CA ASN A 62 11.92 -35.79 18.70
C ASN A 62 10.53 -35.59 19.30
N GLU A 63 9.90 -36.62 19.87
CA GLU A 63 8.56 -36.51 20.47
C GLU A 63 8.58 -35.61 21.72
N ASP A 64 9.53 -35.82 22.64
CA ASP A 64 9.65 -35.01 23.86
C ASP A 64 10.04 -33.56 23.57
N SER A 65 10.87 -33.34 22.53
CA SER A 65 11.21 -31.99 22.05
C SER A 65 9.96 -31.29 21.51
N VAL A 66 9.15 -32.00 20.72
CA VAL A 66 7.91 -31.47 20.16
C VAL A 66 6.89 -31.20 21.27
N HIS A 67 6.77 -32.07 22.28
CA HIS A 67 5.90 -31.84 23.44
C HIS A 67 6.32 -30.60 24.23
N LEU A 68 7.63 -30.42 24.46
CA LEU A 68 8.18 -29.24 25.14
C LEU A 68 7.89 -27.96 24.33
N ASP A 69 7.99 -28.02 23.01
CA ASP A 69 7.70 -26.87 22.15
C ASP A 69 6.20 -26.54 22.11
N ILE A 70 5.32 -27.56 22.08
CA ILE A 70 3.87 -27.39 22.22
C ILE A 70 3.55 -26.72 23.56
N GLN A 71 4.19 -27.16 24.66
CA GLN A 71 3.99 -26.55 25.97
C GLN A 71 4.42 -25.08 25.98
N LYS A 72 5.62 -24.76 25.47
CA LYS A 72 6.09 -23.37 25.35
C LYS A 72 5.17 -22.50 24.51
N LEU A 73 4.62 -23.04 23.43
CA LEU A 73 3.66 -22.31 22.57
C LEU A 73 2.35 -22.05 23.31
N LYS A 74 1.85 -23.01 24.10
CA LYS A 74 0.67 -22.81 24.96
C LYS A 74 0.90 -21.76 26.03
N GLU A 75 2.05 -21.80 26.70
CA GLU A 75 2.42 -20.79 27.70
C GLU A 75 2.49 -19.39 27.07
N LYS A 76 3.09 -19.25 25.89
CA LYS A 76 3.13 -17.98 25.15
C LYS A 76 1.73 -17.51 24.77
N ARG A 77 0.87 -18.41 24.29
CA ARG A 77 -0.54 -18.09 24.01
C ARG A 77 -1.22 -17.56 25.28
N ASP A 78 -1.05 -18.22 26.42
CA ASP A 78 -1.69 -17.81 27.67
C ASP A 78 -1.23 -16.44 28.17
N VAL A 79 0.04 -16.10 27.93
CA VAL A 79 0.56 -14.76 28.20
C VAL A 79 -0.10 -13.73 27.27
N LEU A 80 -0.14 -14.00 25.97
CA LEU A 80 -0.74 -13.11 24.98
C LEU A 80 -2.24 -12.93 25.20
N ASP A 81 -2.97 -13.98 25.58
CA ASP A 81 -4.41 -13.91 25.87
C ASP A 81 -4.69 -13.03 27.11
N LYS A 82 -3.79 -13.04 28.10
CA LYS A 82 -3.87 -12.14 29.26
C LYS A 82 -3.59 -10.69 28.88
N GLU A 83 -2.56 -10.43 28.08
CA GLU A 83 -2.25 -9.09 27.57
C GLU A 83 -3.40 -8.55 26.73
N LEU A 84 -3.99 -9.38 25.86
CA LEU A 84 -5.14 -9.02 25.04
C LEU A 84 -6.37 -8.73 25.92
N SER A 85 -6.63 -9.54 26.93
CA SER A 85 -7.73 -9.30 27.89
C SER A 85 -7.53 -7.99 28.67
N GLN A 86 -6.29 -7.68 29.04
CA GLN A 86 -5.95 -6.44 29.72
C GLN A 86 -6.21 -5.23 28.81
N LEU A 87 -5.71 -5.25 27.56
CA LEU A 87 -5.92 -4.17 26.59
C LEU A 87 -7.41 -3.92 26.30
N ILE A 88 -8.20 -5.00 26.15
CA ILE A 88 -9.65 -4.88 25.98
C ILE A 88 -10.30 -4.27 27.24
N SER A 89 -9.88 -4.68 28.44
CA SER A 89 -10.43 -4.13 29.69
C SER A 89 -10.07 -2.66 29.93
N GLU A 90 -8.95 -2.21 29.38
CA GLU A 90 -8.53 -0.81 29.36
C GLU A 90 -9.27 0.01 28.29
N GLY A 91 -10.12 -0.63 27.47
CA GLY A 91 -10.97 0.04 26.47
C GLY A 91 -10.31 0.22 25.11
N TYR A 92 -9.18 -0.44 24.83
CA TYR A 92 -8.57 -0.39 23.51
C TYR A 92 -9.26 -1.38 22.57
N SER A 93 -10.35 -0.93 21.93
CA SER A 93 -11.00 -1.64 20.83
C SER A 93 -10.52 -1.11 19.48
N VAL A 94 -10.15 -2.01 18.57
CA VAL A 94 -9.76 -1.65 17.20
C VAL A 94 -10.94 -1.05 16.43
N ASP A 95 -12.16 -1.50 16.74
CA ASP A 95 -13.38 -1.05 16.07
C ASP A 95 -13.70 0.42 16.39
N GLU A 96 -13.43 0.87 17.62
CA GLU A 96 -13.61 2.28 18.02
C GLU A 96 -12.64 3.22 17.27
N LEU A 97 -11.46 2.71 16.90
CA LEU A 97 -10.48 3.49 16.16
C LEU A 97 -10.89 3.70 14.70
N ASP A 98 -11.43 2.66 14.06
CA ASP A 98 -11.90 2.75 12.67
C ASP A 98 -13.13 3.65 12.55
N ASP A 99 -14.03 3.60 13.54
CA ASP A 99 -15.16 4.52 13.65
C ASP A 99 -14.68 5.97 13.81
N HIS A 100 -13.68 6.22 14.64
CA HIS A 100 -13.14 7.57 14.83
C HIS A 100 -12.43 8.10 13.59
N ILE A 101 -11.70 7.24 12.86
CA ILE A 101 -11.08 7.58 11.57
C ILE A 101 -12.15 7.95 10.55
N SER A 102 -13.24 7.17 10.50
CA SER A 102 -14.37 7.41 9.59
C SER A 102 -15.05 8.75 9.87
N GLN A 103 -15.33 9.04 11.15
CA GLN A 103 -15.91 10.32 11.58
C GLN A 103 -15.01 11.52 11.22
N LEU A 104 -13.69 11.38 11.34
CA LEU A 104 -12.76 12.44 10.99
C LEU A 104 -12.76 12.72 9.48
N HIS A 105 -12.84 11.68 8.65
CA HIS A 105 -12.98 11.83 7.20
C HIS A 105 -14.29 12.50 6.83
N GLU A 106 -15.41 12.07 7.40
CA GLU A 106 -16.71 12.68 7.14
C GLU A 106 -16.75 14.16 7.55
N TYR A 107 -16.17 14.50 8.72
CA TYR A 107 -16.02 15.89 9.15
C TYR A 107 -15.18 16.71 8.17
N ASN A 108 -14.02 16.20 7.76
CA ASN A 108 -13.14 16.91 6.83
C ASN A 108 -13.80 17.12 5.47
N ASP A 109 -14.51 16.11 4.95
CA ASP A 109 -15.23 16.23 3.68
C ASP A 109 -16.28 17.34 3.72
N ILE A 110 -17.07 17.39 4.80
CA ILE A 110 -18.08 18.44 5.00
C ILE A 110 -17.41 19.80 5.20
N LYS A 111 -16.34 19.87 5.99
CA LYS A 111 -15.55 21.10 6.22
C LYS A 111 -14.99 21.66 4.91
N ASP A 112 -14.44 20.80 4.06
CA ASP A 112 -13.85 21.19 2.78
C ASP A 112 -14.92 21.70 1.80
N VAL A 113 -16.08 21.05 1.73
CA VAL A 113 -17.22 21.53 0.93
C VAL A 113 -17.70 22.89 1.47
N GLY A 114 -17.86 23.02 2.78
CA GLY A 114 -18.26 24.27 3.43
C GLY A 114 -17.30 25.41 3.12
N GLN A 115 -15.99 25.15 3.26
CA GLN A 115 -14.95 26.14 3.01
C GLN A 115 -14.85 26.53 1.53
N MET A 116 -15.06 25.58 0.62
CA MET A 116 -15.16 25.86 -0.82
C MET A 116 -16.34 26.80 -1.12
N LEU A 117 -17.51 26.54 -0.52
CA LEU A 117 -18.69 27.38 -0.69
C LEU A 117 -18.47 28.78 -0.11
N LEU A 118 -17.88 28.86 1.08
CA LEU A 118 -17.55 30.13 1.74
C LEU A 118 -16.55 30.95 0.92
N GLY A 119 -15.54 30.30 0.33
CA GLY A 119 -14.59 30.95 -0.58
C GLY A 119 -15.27 31.50 -1.83
N LYS A 120 -16.20 30.75 -2.44
CA LYS A 120 -16.99 31.26 -3.58
C LYS A 120 -17.88 32.43 -3.18
N LEU A 121 -18.50 32.36 -2.01
CA LEU A 121 -19.35 33.44 -1.48
C LEU A 121 -18.55 34.72 -1.23
N ALA A 122 -17.36 34.59 -0.62
CA ALA A 122 -16.43 35.69 -0.39
C ALA A 122 -16.08 36.42 -1.69
N VAL A 123 -15.75 35.67 -2.75
CA VAL A 123 -15.47 36.23 -4.09
C VAL A 123 -16.66 36.99 -4.66
N ILE A 124 -17.88 36.44 -4.54
CA ILE A 124 -19.09 37.10 -5.06
C ILE A 124 -19.39 38.39 -4.30
N ARG A 125 -19.20 38.39 -2.98
CA ARG A 125 -19.44 39.57 -2.12
C ARG A 125 -18.30 40.58 -2.14
N GLY A 126 -17.13 40.21 -2.67
CA GLY A 126 -15.93 41.06 -2.65
C GLY A 126 -15.34 41.26 -1.25
N VAL A 127 -15.64 40.35 -0.32
CA VAL A 127 -15.13 40.36 1.07
C VAL A 127 -14.10 39.26 1.26
N THR A 128 -13.32 39.32 2.33
CA THR A 128 -12.41 38.21 2.66
C THR A 128 -13.17 37.07 3.31
N THR A 129 -12.69 35.83 3.15
CA THR A 129 -13.33 34.67 3.77
C THR A 129 -13.41 34.82 5.29
N LYS A 130 -12.41 35.46 5.92
CA LYS A 130 -12.36 35.70 7.38
C LYS A 130 -13.48 36.60 7.88
N GLU A 131 -13.92 37.56 7.07
CA GLU A 131 -15.01 38.48 7.43
C GLU A 131 -16.37 37.77 7.47
N LEU A 132 -16.53 36.65 6.74
CA LEU A 132 -17.76 35.87 6.72
C LEU A 132 -17.90 34.91 7.90
N TYR A 133 -16.80 34.51 8.54
CA TYR A 133 -16.81 33.56 9.67
C TYR A 133 -17.81 33.94 10.78
N PRO A 134 -17.81 35.18 11.31
CA PRO A 134 -18.76 35.57 12.35
C PRO A 134 -20.22 35.57 11.89
N GLU A 135 -20.51 35.76 10.59
CA GLU A 135 -21.88 35.70 10.07
C GLU A 135 -22.47 34.27 10.11
N PHE A 136 -21.60 33.26 9.98
CA PHE A 136 -21.97 31.85 10.01
C PHE A 136 -21.67 31.16 11.34
N GLY A 137 -21.27 31.92 12.37
CA GLY A 137 -20.94 31.38 13.69
C GLY A 137 -19.67 30.54 13.72
N LEU A 138 -18.72 30.79 12.80
CA LEU A 138 -17.45 30.06 12.70
C LEU A 138 -16.35 30.78 13.48
N ASP A 139 -15.47 30.02 14.12
CA ASP A 139 -14.22 30.52 14.71
C ASP A 139 -13.02 30.14 13.82
N MET A 140 -11.96 30.95 13.85
CA MET A 140 -10.72 30.67 13.12
C MET A 140 -9.87 29.57 13.78
N ASN A 141 -10.21 29.17 15.01
CA ASN A 141 -9.49 28.18 15.79
C ASN A 141 -10.05 26.75 15.66
N ASP A 142 -11.05 26.56 14.80
CA ASP A 142 -11.75 25.28 14.57
C ASP A 142 -11.22 24.48 13.37
#